data_AF-A0AAW2PTN3-F1
#
_entry.id   AF-A0AAW2PTN3-F1
#
_cell.length_a   1.000
_cell.length_b   1.000
_cell.length_c   1.000
_cell.angle_alpha   90.00
_cell.angle_beta   90.00
_cell.angle_gamma   90.00
#
_symmetry.space_group_name_H-M   'P 1'
#
loop_
_entity.id
_entity.type
_entity.pdbx_description
1 polymer ?
#
loop_
_entity_poly.entity_id
_entity_poly.type
_entity_poly.pdbx_seq_one_letter_code
_entity_poly.pdbx_strand_id
1 'polypeptide(L)'
;MDSASSSLPFVTRDGPPSVVAGEDDSALLVAVGLAKEAALLFQAGKFVDCLRILNQLLEKKEGDPKIRHNIAIVESCQDGCSDPRRLIEALENIKDEAG
;
A
#
# COMPACT_ATOMS: atom_id res chain seq x y z
N MET A 1 -48.44 37.60 25.35
CA MET A 1 -48.58 36.57 24.30
C MET A 1 -47.20 36.31 23.74
N ASP A 2 -46.29 35.71 24.52
CA ASP A 2 -46.04 34.27 24.81
C ASP A 2 -44.67 33.96 24.13
N SER A 3 -43.58 33.85 24.89
CA SER A 3 -42.95 32.59 25.33
C SER A 3 -42.77 31.58 24.18
N ALA A 4 -41.59 31.00 23.88
CA ALA A 4 -40.51 30.59 24.77
C ALA A 4 -39.14 30.48 24.06
N SER A 5 -38.10 30.63 24.86
CA SER A 5 -36.74 30.17 24.62
C SER A 5 -36.71 28.64 24.49
N SER A 6 -35.90 28.09 23.58
CA SER A 6 -35.49 26.68 23.66
C SER A 6 -34.04 26.54 23.22
N SER A 7 -33.19 26.41 24.23
CA SER A 7 -31.77 26.07 24.14
C SER A 7 -31.60 24.70 23.50
N LEU A 8 -30.72 24.62 22.50
CA LEU A 8 -30.27 23.32 21.99
C LEU A 8 -29.39 22.66 23.08
N PRO A 9 -29.62 21.39 23.43
CA PRO A 9 -28.76 20.69 24.34
C PRO A 9 -27.42 20.42 23.65
N PHE A 10 -26.38 20.94 24.29
CA PHE A 10 -25.02 20.47 24.24
C PHE A 10 -25.00 18.94 24.41
N VAL A 11 -24.76 18.21 23.31
CA VAL A 11 -24.29 16.83 23.39
C VAL A 11 -22.78 16.90 23.46
N THR A 12 -22.26 16.98 24.69
CA THR A 12 -20.99 16.32 25.03
C THR A 12 -21.19 14.84 24.82
N ARG A 13 -20.77 14.35 23.65
CA ARG A 13 -20.44 12.94 23.50
C ARG A 13 -19.03 12.75 24.04
N ASP A 14 -18.90 12.78 25.36
CA ASP A 14 -17.74 12.30 26.10
C ASP A 14 -17.84 10.77 26.27
N GLY A 15 -17.98 10.08 25.15
CA GLY A 15 -17.65 8.66 25.06
C GLY A 15 -16.32 8.61 24.35
N PRO A 16 -15.24 8.07 24.94
CA PRO A 16 -14.02 7.85 24.17
C PRO A 16 -14.43 7.05 22.94
N PRO A 17 -14.01 7.45 21.71
CA PRO A 17 -14.15 6.53 20.60
C PRO A 17 -13.44 5.26 21.04
N SER A 18 -14.24 4.19 21.15
CA SER A 18 -13.77 2.86 21.47
C SER A 18 -12.52 2.62 20.64
N VAL A 19 -11.39 2.45 21.33
CA VAL A 19 -10.03 2.30 20.80
C VAL A 19 -9.89 0.94 20.10
N VAL A 20 -10.66 0.76 19.03
CA VAL A 20 -10.56 -0.41 18.14
C VAL A 20 -10.22 -0.02 16.70
N ALA A 21 -9.99 1.28 16.44
CA ALA A 21 -9.29 1.72 15.24
C ALA A 21 -7.79 1.79 15.57
N GLY A 22 -7.11 0.64 15.56
CA GLY A 22 -5.77 0.56 16.16
C GLY A 22 -4.66 0.11 15.22
N GLU A 23 -4.83 -1.05 14.60
CA GLU A 23 -3.71 -1.74 13.96
C GLU A 23 -3.87 -1.87 12.45
N ASP A 24 -5.07 -2.22 11.96
CA ASP A 24 -5.31 -2.41 10.53
C ASP A 24 -5.19 -1.11 9.71
N ASP A 25 -5.74 0.00 10.22
CA ASP A 25 -5.62 1.33 9.58
C ASP A 25 -4.17 1.83 9.60
N SER A 26 -3.43 1.54 10.67
CA SER A 26 -2.02 1.93 10.80
C SER A 26 -1.13 1.13 9.85
N ALA A 27 -1.32 -0.19 9.78
CA ALA A 27 -0.63 -1.07 8.83
C ALA A 27 -0.93 -0.71 7.37
N LEU A 28 -2.17 -0.35 7.07
CA LEU A 28 -2.58 0.12 5.74
C LEU A 28 -1.89 1.45 5.38
N LEU A 29 -1.84 2.41 6.30
CA LEU A 29 -1.15 3.69 6.10
C LEU A 29 0.36 3.49 5.87
N VAL A 30 1.00 2.57 6.61
CA VAL A 30 2.39 2.19 6.39
C VAL A 30 2.57 1.58 5.00
N ALA A 31 1.69 0.67 4.58
CA ALA A 31 1.73 0.07 3.25
C ALA A 31 1.58 1.11 2.13
N VAL A 32 0.70 2.09 2.30
CA VAL A 32 0.53 3.22 1.37
C VAL A 32 1.81 4.08 1.30
N GLY A 33 2.45 4.34 2.45
CA GLY A 33 3.72 5.05 2.51
C GLY A 33 4.83 4.34 1.72
N LEU A 34 5.01 3.04 1.96
CA LEU A 34 5.98 2.21 1.25
C LEU A 34 5.69 2.16 -0.25
N ALA A 35 4.43 2.03 -0.67
CA ALA A 35 4.06 2.03 -2.08
C ALA A 35 4.43 3.36 -2.77
N LYS A 36 4.21 4.49 -2.09
CA LYS A 36 4.60 5.82 -2.61
C LYS A 36 6.11 5.96 -2.71
N GLU A 37 6.85 5.50 -1.70
CA GLU A 37 8.32 5.53 -1.71
C GLU A 37 8.90 4.65 -2.82
N ALA A 38 8.40 3.42 -2.99
CA ALA A 38 8.78 2.53 -4.07
C ALA A 38 8.59 3.18 -5.44
N ALA A 39 7.45 3.87 -5.65
CA ALA A 39 7.18 4.58 -6.90
C ALA A 39 8.20 5.71 -7.17
N LEU A 40 8.55 6.50 -6.15
CA LEU A 40 9.56 7.56 -6.28
C LEU A 40 10.95 6.99 -6.60
N LEU A 41 11.33 5.90 -5.95
CA LEU A 41 12.61 5.23 -6.19
C LEU A 41 12.68 4.65 -7.61
N PHE A 42 11.59 4.05 -8.09
CA PHE A 42 11.50 3.53 -9.46
C PHE A 42 11.67 4.65 -10.49
N GLN A 43 10.94 5.76 -10.33
CA GLN A 43 11.02 6.92 -11.22
C GLN A 43 12.42 7.55 -11.23
N ALA A 44 13.13 7.50 -10.10
CA ALA A 44 14.51 7.95 -10.00
C ALA A 44 15.54 6.94 -10.54
N GLY A 45 15.12 5.78 -11.06
CA GLY A 45 16.00 4.71 -11.53
C GLY A 45 16.77 3.99 -10.42
N LYS A 46 16.38 4.18 -9.16
CA LYS A 46 17.02 3.56 -7.99
C LYS A 46 16.44 2.17 -7.74
N PHE A 47 16.65 1.25 -8.68
CA PHE A 47 15.99 -0.06 -8.69
C PHE A 47 16.34 -0.93 -7.47
N VAL A 48 17.59 -0.89 -6.98
CA VAL A 48 18.00 -1.63 -5.77
C VAL A 48 17.21 -1.18 -4.53
N ASP A 49 17.08 0.13 -4.34
CA ASP A 49 16.32 0.69 -3.23
C ASP A 49 14.82 0.42 -3.40
N CYS A 50 14.31 0.56 -4.63
CA CYS A 50 12.91 0.27 -4.96
C CYS A 50 12.55 -1.19 -4.61
N LEU A 51 13.39 -2.14 -5.01
CA LEU A 51 13.21 -3.58 -4.73
C LEU A 51 13.18 -3.86 -3.23
N ARG A 52 14.04 -3.20 -2.45
CA ARG A 52 14.04 -3.32 -0.98
C ARG A 52 12.70 -2.86 -0.39
N ILE A 53 12.17 -1.72 -0.81
CA ILE A 53 10.88 -1.20 -0.32
C ILE A 53 9.71 -2.10 -0.76
N LEU A 54 9.73 -2.61 -2.00
CA LEU A 54 8.70 -3.54 -2.48
C LEU A 54 8.68 -4.85 -1.69
N ASN A 55 9.84 -5.41 -1.32
CA ASN A 55 9.91 -6.59 -0.47
C ASN A 55 9.35 -6.32 0.95
N GLN A 56 9.66 -5.16 1.55
CA GLN A 56 9.07 -4.76 2.84
C GLN A 56 7.55 -4.55 2.77
N LEU A 57 7.04 -4.16 1.59
CA LEU A 57 5.61 -4.02 1.33
C LEU A 57 4.94 -5.39 1.13
N LEU A 58 5.63 -6.33 0.46
CA LEU A 58 5.17 -7.70 0.27
C LEU A 58 5.03 -8.44 1.61
N GLU A 59 5.97 -8.25 2.54
CA GLU A 59 5.88 -8.81 3.90
C GLU A 59 4.61 -8.37 4.66
N LYS A 60 4.09 -7.17 4.36
CA LYS A 60 2.86 -6.63 4.99
C LYS A 60 1.60 -7.04 4.27
N LYS A 61 1.71 -7.39 2.99
CA LYS A 61 0.60 -7.80 2.12
C LYS A 61 1.00 -9.06 1.38
N GLU A 62 1.23 -10.11 2.16
CA GLU A 62 1.76 -11.37 1.64
C GLU A 62 0.86 -11.90 0.53
N GLY A 63 1.47 -12.29 -0.59
CA GLY A 63 0.75 -12.82 -1.73
C GLY A 63 0.02 -11.79 -2.59
N ASP A 64 0.13 -10.48 -2.34
CA ASP A 64 -0.48 -9.47 -3.23
C ASP A 64 0.17 -9.53 -4.63
N PRO A 65 -0.59 -9.94 -5.68
CA PRO A 65 -0.04 -10.14 -7.01
C PRO A 65 0.45 -8.84 -7.64
N LYS A 66 -0.08 -7.67 -7.21
CA LYS A 66 0.39 -6.37 -7.72
C LYS A 66 1.78 -6.04 -7.21
N ILE A 67 2.10 -6.42 -5.97
CA ILE A 67 3.44 -6.21 -5.42
C ILE A 67 4.43 -7.14 -6.12
N ARG A 68 4.08 -8.42 -6.31
CA ARG A 68 4.90 -9.38 -7.06
C ARG A 68 5.15 -8.92 -8.50
N HIS A 69 4.11 -8.40 -9.17
CA HIS A 69 4.24 -7.82 -10.50
C HIS A 69 5.24 -6.66 -10.53
N ASN A 70 5.13 -5.72 -9.59
CA ASN A 70 6.04 -4.59 -9.50
C ASN A 70 7.49 -5.05 -9.24
N ILE A 71 7.70 -6.07 -8.39
CA ILE A 71 9.02 -6.65 -8.13
C ILE A 71 9.63 -7.19 -9.43
N ALA A 72 8.89 -7.99 -10.20
CA ALA A 72 9.37 -8.56 -11.46
C ALA A 72 9.81 -7.46 -12.46
N ILE A 73 9.04 -6.37 -12.55
CA ILE A 73 9.38 -5.22 -13.39
C ILE A 73 10.67 -4.54 -12.91
N VAL A 74 10.81 -4.30 -11.61
CA VAL A 74 12.01 -3.66 -11.04
C VAL A 74 13.26 -4.51 -11.26
N GLU A 75 13.18 -5.82 -11.03
CA GLU A 75 14.29 -6.75 -11.30
C GLU A 75 14.70 -6.71 -12.78
N SER A 76 13.72 -6.70 -13.68
CA SER A 76 13.99 -6.57 -15.11
C SER A 76 14.57 -5.20 -15.46
N CYS A 77 14.19 -4.10 -14.81
CA CYS A 77 14.79 -2.80 -15.09
C CYS A 77 16.20 -2.67 -14.50
N GLN A 78 16.48 -3.33 -13.38
CA GLN A 78 17.76 -3.28 -12.68
C GLN A 78 18.93 -3.77 -13.55
N ASP A 79 18.70 -4.78 -14.39
CA ASP A 79 19.71 -5.33 -15.29
C ASP A 79 19.66 -4.72 -16.71
N GLY A 80 18.81 -3.70 -16.92
CA GLY A 80 18.62 -3.06 -18.23
C GLY A 80 17.74 -3.87 -19.19
N CYS A 81 16.83 -4.68 -18.67
CA CYS A 81 15.95 -5.58 -19.42
C CYS A 81 16.76 -6.57 -20.26
N SER A 82 17.80 -7.15 -19.66
CA SER A 82 18.77 -7.98 -20.36
C SER A 82 18.15 -9.27 -20.93
N ASP A 83 17.13 -9.80 -20.25
CA ASP A 83 16.34 -10.95 -20.69
C ASP A 83 14.82 -10.66 -20.60
N PRO A 84 14.20 -10.21 -21.71
CA PRO A 84 12.77 -9.94 -21.73
C PRO A 84 11.90 -11.22 -21.61
N ARG A 85 12.44 -12.41 -21.90
CA ARG A 85 11.67 -13.67 -21.78
C ARG A 85 11.46 -14.03 -20.32
N ARG A 86 12.49 -13.87 -19.49
CA ARG A 86 12.41 -14.07 -18.05
C ARG A 86 11.33 -13.18 -17.42
N LEU A 87 11.22 -11.92 -17.86
CA LEU A 87 10.16 -11.03 -17.39
C LEU A 87 8.77 -11.55 -17.79
N ILE A 88 8.57 -11.92 -19.06
CA ILE A 88 7.28 -12.42 -19.54
C ILE A 88 6.84 -13.67 -18.75
N GLU A 89 7.75 -14.62 -18.55
CA GLU A 89 7.49 -15.84 -17.78
C GLU A 89 7.11 -15.53 -16.32
N ALA A 90 7.84 -14.62 -15.66
CA ALA A 90 7.49 -14.19 -14.31
C ALA A 90 6.08 -13.57 -14.23
N LEU A 91 5.72 -12.75 -15.22
CA LEU A 91 4.40 -12.12 -15.28
C LEU A 91 3.27 -13.14 -15.57
N GLU A 92 3.53 -14.15 -16.40
CA GLU A 92 2.59 -15.24 -16.66
C GLU A 92 2.33 -16.08 -15.42
N ASN A 93 3.37 -16.45 -14.69
CA ASN A 93 3.24 -17.20 -13.44
C ASN A 93 2.42 -16.43 -12.39
N ILE A 94 2.67 -15.12 -12.23
CA ILE A 94 1.90 -14.27 -11.30
C ILE A 94 0.42 -14.22 -11.70
N LYS A 95 0.12 -14.15 -13.01
CA LYS A 95 -1.25 -14.15 -13.52
C LYS A 95 -1.94 -15.47 -13.22
N ASP A 96 -1.25 -16.59 -13.38
CA ASP A 96 -1.81 -17.92 -13.15
C ASP A 96 -2.04 -18.18 -11.65
N GLU A 97 -1.21 -17.61 -10.76
CA GLU A 97 -1.39 -17.66 -9.30
C GLU A 97 -2.50 -16.73 -8.77
N ALA A 98 -2.93 -15.74 -9.56
CA ALA A 98 -3.93 -14.75 -9.17
C ALA A 98 -5.37 -15.11 -9.59
N GLY A 99 -5.55 -16.18 -10.37
CA GLY A 99 -6.85 -16.70 -10.82
C GLY A 99 -7.46 -17.70 -9.85
#